data_AF-A0A3N2MND0-F1
#
_entry.id   AF-A0A3N2MND0-F1
#
_cell.length_a   1.000
_cell.length_b   1.000
_cell.length_c   1.000
_cell.angle_alpha   90.00
_cell.angle_beta   90.00
_cell.angle_gamma   90.00
#
_symmetry.space_group_name_H-M   'P 1'
#
loop_
_entity.id
_entity.type
_entity.pdbx_description
1 polymer ?
#
loop_
_entity_poly.entity_id
_entity_poly.type
_entity_poly.pdbx_seq_one_letter_code
_entity_poly.pdbx_strand_id
1 'polypeptide(L)' 'MTQNGISTTQRGQEQYEAFYYTHRGKRVEQIMYDYRTEDGELFSVVAPTLKECRQKRDEWLAKKK' A
#
# COMPACT_ATOMS: atom_id res chain seq x y z
N MET A 1 7.37 3.39 -6.35
CA MET A 1 7.16 2.49 -5.19
C MET A 1 7.90 1.16 -5.38
N THR A 2 7.93 0.62 -6.61
CA THR A 2 8.64 -0.62 -6.93
C THR A 2 9.74 -0.40 -7.98
N GLN A 3 10.89 -1.06 -7.84
CA GLN A 3 11.95 -1.13 -8.84
C GLN A 3 12.13 -2.59 -9.25
N ASN A 4 12.05 -2.91 -10.55
CA ASN A 4 12.15 -4.28 -11.07
C ASN A 4 11.18 -5.28 -10.42
N GLY A 5 9.98 -4.84 -10.07
CA GLY A 5 8.97 -5.66 -9.39
C GLY A 5 9.19 -5.86 -7.88
N ILE A 6 10.21 -5.22 -7.30
CA ILE A 6 10.52 -5.29 -5.87
C ILE A 6 10.20 -3.94 -5.22
N SER A 7 9.49 -3.95 -4.09
CA SER A 7 9.21 -2.74 -3.31
C SER A 7 10.51 -2.08 -2.81
N THR A 8 10.64 -0.78 -3.05
CA THR A 8 11.76 0.05 -2.56
C THR A 8 11.53 0.64 -1.17
N THR A 9 10.38 0.33 -0.55
CA THR A 9 10.00 0.86 0.76
C THR A 9 11.01 0.46 1.83
N GLN A 10 11.55 1.43 2.56
CA GLN A 10 12.54 1.21 3.62
C GLN A 10 11.86 0.82 4.95
N ARG A 11 12.61 0.19 5.85
CA ARG A 11 12.13 -0.20 7.19
C ARG A 11 11.58 1.02 7.94
N GLY A 12 10.44 0.84 8.61
CA GLY A 12 9.74 1.89 9.36
C GLY A 12 8.99 2.91 8.50
N GLN A 13 9.06 2.81 7.17
CA GLN A 13 8.48 3.80 6.26
C GLN A 13 7.25 3.25 5.52
N GLU A 14 6.39 4.19 5.12
CA GLU A 14 5.34 3.95 4.12
C GLU A 14 5.69 4.65 2.80
N GLN A 15 5.33 4.02 1.69
CA GLN A 15 5.36 4.60 0.35
C GLN A 15 4.02 4.32 -0.34
N TYR A 16 3.58 5.25 -1.18
CA TYR A 16 2.36 5.06 -1.95
C TYR A 16 2.39 5.81 -3.27
N GLU A 17 1.69 5.26 -4.26
CA GLU A 17 1.50 5.86 -5.57
C GLU A 17 0.04 5.76 -5.97
N ALA A 18 -0.53 6.86 -6.45
CA ALA A 18 -1.84 6.86 -7.06
C ALA A 18 -1.73 6.36 -8.51
N PHE A 19 -2.65 5.50 -8.91
CA PHE A 19 -2.78 5.06 -10.29
C PHE A 19 -4.24 5.10 -10.73
N TYR A 20 -4.41 5.13 -12.04
CA TYR A 20 -5.73 5.17 -12.66
C TYR A 20 -5.87 3.99 -13.60
N TYR A 21 -7.07 3.40 -13.60
CA TYR A 21 -7.44 2.41 -14.59
C TYR A 21 -8.88 2.65 -15.05
N THR A 22 -9.22 2.10 -16.21
CA THR A 22 -10.58 2.20 -16.74
C THR A 22 -11.36 0.95 -16.33
N HIS A 23 -12.46 1.14 -15.60
CA HIS A 23 -13.39 0.07 -15.27
C HIS A 23 -14.79 0.45 -15.75
N ARG A 24 -15.39 -0.38 -16.62
CA ARG A 24 -16.74 -0.15 -17.18
C ARG A 24 -16.92 1.26 -17.76
N GLY A 25 -15.93 1.74 -18.51
CA GLY A 25 -15.95 3.07 -19.14
C GLY A 25 -15.73 4.25 -18.17
N LYS A 26 -15.50 4.01 -16.88
CA LYS A 26 -15.19 5.03 -15.89
C LYS A 26 -13.70 4.98 -15.53
N ARG A 27 -13.07 6.15 -15.40
CA ARG A 27 -11.73 6.27 -14.83
C ARG A 27 -11.83 6.12 -13.32
N VAL A 28 -11.17 5.11 -12.78
CA VAL A 28 -11.12 4.81 -11.35
C VAL A 28 -9.71 5.10 -10.86
N GLU A 29 -9.63 5.89 -9.78
CA GLU A 29 -8.39 6.13 -9.05
C GLU A 29 -8.25 5.09 -7.93
N GLN A 30 -7.04 4.61 -7.72
CA GLN A 30 -6.66 3.75 -6.60
C GLN A 30 -5.25 4.11 -6.14
N ILE A 31 -4.93 3.70 -4.93
CA ILE A 31 -3.62 3.91 -4.31
C ILE A 31 -2.98 2.54 -4.11
N MET A 32 -1.79 2.35 -4.70
CA MET A 32 -0.87 1.30 -4.30
C MET A 32 -0.12 1.79 -3.07
N TYR A 33 -0.13 1.00 -2.00
CA TYR A 33 0.45 1.36 -0.71
C TYR A 33 1.33 0.23 -0.21
N ASP A 34 2.54 0.59 0.19
CA ASP A 34 3.50 -0.28 0.84
C ASP A 34 3.89 0.30 2.21
N TYR A 35 3.99 -0.56 3.21
CA TYR A 35 4.56 -0.25 4.51
C TYR A 35 5.52 -1.35 4.91
N ARG A 36 6.75 -1.00 5.29
CA ARG A 36 7.71 -1.98 5.80
C ARG A 36 7.89 -1.80 7.30
N THR A 37 7.66 -2.87 8.05
CA THR A 37 7.85 -2.87 9.51
C THR A 37 9.31 -2.61 9.86
N GLU A 38 9.54 -2.27 11.13
CA GLU A 38 10.90 -2.19 11.67
C GLU A 38 11.62 -3.52 11.53
N ASP A 39 10.94 -4.68 11.54
CA ASP A 39 11.57 -6.00 11.36
C ASP A 39 11.83 -6.36 9.89
N GLY A 40 11.40 -5.51 8.94
CA GLY A 40 11.64 -5.70 7.51
C GLY A 40 10.51 -6.39 6.75
N GLU A 41 9.44 -6.79 7.43
CA GLU A 41 8.26 -7.38 6.81
C GLU A 41 7.49 -6.33 6.00
N LEU A 42 7.08 -6.68 4.79
CA LEU A 42 6.38 -5.79 3.88
C LEU A 42 4.87 -6.07 3.91
N PHE A 43 4.09 -5.03 4.17
CA PHE A 43 2.65 -5.00 3.94
C PHE A 43 2.36 -4.19 2.68
N SER A 44 1.60 -4.77 1.75
CA SER A 44 1.20 -4.11 0.50
C SER A 44 -0.31 -4.21 0.31
N VAL A 45 -0.95 -3.11 -0.11
CA VAL A 45 -2.39 -3.08 -0.37
C VAL A 45 -2.74 -2.08 -1.48
N VAL A 46 -3.84 -2.36 -2.17
CA VAL A 46 -4.50 -1.40 -3.05
C VAL A 46 -5.85 -1.00 -2.46
N ALA A 47 -6.12 0.31 -2.38
CA ALA A 47 -7.41 0.81 -1.94
C ALA A 47 -7.75 2.18 -2.59
N PRO A 48 -9.04 2.57 -2.60
CA PRO A 48 -9.48 3.88 -3.08
C PRO A 48 -8.84 5.09 -2.39
N THR A 49 -8.48 4.99 -1.10
CA THR A 49 -7.95 6.12 -0.33
C THR A 49 -6.80 5.72 0.59
N LEU A 50 -5.93 6.68 0.90
CA LEU A 50 -4.77 6.44 1.77
C LEU A 50 -5.23 6.11 3.20
N LYS A 51 -6.38 6.66 3.61
CA LYS A 51 -7.02 6.34 4.89
C LYS A 51 -7.36 4.85 4.98
N GLU A 52 -7.98 4.30 3.94
CA GLU A 52 -8.31 2.87 3.90
C GLU A 52 -7.04 1.99 3.87
N CYS A 53 -6.00 2.41 3.15
CA CYS A 53 -4.71 1.71 3.17
C CYS A 53 -4.13 1.63 4.60
N ARG A 54 -4.08 2.78 5.29
CA ARG A 54 -3.57 2.86 6.68
C ARG A 54 -4.43 2.07 7.66
N GLN A 55 -5.75 2.09 7.51
CA GLN A 55 -6.64 1.28 8.33
C GLN A 55 -6.33 -0.22 8.17
N LYS A 56 -6.19 -0.70 6.93
CA LYS A 56 -5.83 -2.11 6.66
C LYS A 56 -4.44 -2.47 7.19
N ARG A 57 -3.48 -1.54 7.12
CA ARG A 57 -2.16 -1.71 7.76
C ARG A 57 -2.31 -1.88 9.27
N ASP A 58 -3.08 -1.01 9.92
CA ASP A 58 -3.25 -1.04 11.37
C ASP A 58 -3.97 -2.32 11.83
N GLU A 59 -4.97 -2.78 11.09
CA GLU A 59 -5.62 -4.08 11.29
C GLU A 59 -4.64 -5.25 11.12
N TRP A 60 -3.76 -5.19 10.13
CA TRP A 60 -2.71 -6.19 9.91
C TRP A 60 -1.69 -6.21 11.06
N LEU A 61 -1.25 -5.04 11.52
CA LEU A 61 -0.36 -4.90 12.68
C LEU A 61 -1.02 -5.39 13.97
N ALA A 62 -2.31 -5.13 14.15
CA ALA A 62 -3.06 -5.58 15.34
C ALA A 62 -3.16 -7.11 15.42
N LYS A 63 -3.28 -7.80 14.29
CA LYS A 63 -3.33 -9.28 14.23
C LYS A 63 -1.99 -9.96 14.54
N LYS A 64 -0.91 -9.20 14.57
CA LYS A 64 0.45 -9.70 14.86
C LYS A 64 0.82 -9.59 16.34
N LYS A 65 0.03 -8.86 17.11
CA LYS A 65 0.15 -8.79 18.58
C LYS A 65 -0.59 -9.97 19.20
#